data_AF-A0A1I4VU23-F1
#
_entry.id   AF-A0A1I4VU23-F1
#
_cell.length_a   1.000
_cell.length_b   1.000
_cell.length_c   1.000
_cell.angle_alpha   90.00
_cell.angle_beta   90.00
_cell.angle_gamma   90.00
#
_symmetry.space_group_name_H-M   'P 1'
#
loop_
_entity.id
_entity.type
_entity.pdbx_description
1 polymer ?
#
loop_
_entity_poly.entity_id
_entity_poly.type
_entity_poly.pdbx_seq_one_letter_code
_entity_poly.pdbx_strand_id
1 'polypeptide(L)'
;MGPKSTLPPFAYLSRHDAPPRFARYFLICTLLVILLVSLYPYTGWHHNGPPVLAFFFYPLPHYFTFFDNLINFIAYLPVGYCITLIRGRTGSAWLLAILSGLLFSSIMEFVQQFLPGRIASNLDILTNAAGAAAGGLLAMVLGSRRGLRLWQMWRHASLAPGAAMEWGFAWLLLWFVSQLDPTQPFLGVVVTPRGLPQPFVSPISDAALFLRLLEGSGMMLNFLGVALYVSALVRHTAQVPRAIVLTLGIALLAKMGFAGMLLKPAQFFAWINPNIVIGGLLGILLLTQLWRLARRLRALLALLSLSAAQVVSWTWPLAPQFADGLSLFRWHYGHLRHFSGLAALIGDLWPALASLWLFYIVLRQHREEKWIA
;
A
#
# COMPACT_ATOMS: atom_id res chain seq x y z
N MET A 1 -32.22 -34.99 2.86
CA MET A 1 -30.91 -34.34 3.08
C MET A 1 -29.87 -35.07 2.23
N GLY A 2 -29.56 -34.57 1.04
CA GLY A 2 -28.53 -35.17 0.17
C GLY A 2 -27.13 -34.68 0.57
N PRO A 3 -26.08 -35.50 0.39
CA PRO A 3 -24.72 -35.09 0.71
C PRO A 3 -24.30 -33.91 -0.18
N LYS A 4 -23.91 -32.79 0.42
CA LYS A 4 -23.29 -31.67 -0.28
C LYS A 4 -21.99 -32.19 -0.91
N SER A 5 -21.99 -32.34 -2.23
CA SER A 5 -20.79 -32.73 -2.99
C SER A 5 -19.69 -31.69 -2.75
N THR A 6 -18.61 -32.12 -2.11
CA THR A 6 -17.37 -31.36 -1.88
C THR A 6 -16.46 -31.39 -3.11
N LEU A 7 -17.04 -31.41 -4.32
CA LEU A 7 -16.25 -31.37 -5.55
C LEU A 7 -16.00 -29.90 -5.90
N PRO A 8 -14.74 -29.48 -6.11
CA PRO A 8 -14.48 -28.16 -6.68
C PRO A 8 -15.21 -28.06 -8.03
N PRO A 9 -15.87 -26.94 -8.34
CA PRO A 9 -16.64 -26.80 -9.58
C PRO A 9 -15.75 -27.15 -10.78
N PHE A 10 -16.25 -27.94 -11.72
CA PHE A 10 -15.53 -28.45 -12.92
C PHE A 10 -14.72 -27.37 -13.69
N ALA A 11 -15.10 -26.09 -13.57
CA ALA A 11 -14.33 -24.95 -14.07
C ALA A 11 -12.91 -24.81 -13.48
N TYR A 12 -12.59 -25.50 -12.39
CA TYR A 12 -11.27 -25.53 -11.76
C TYR A 12 -10.28 -26.44 -12.51
N LEU A 13 -10.78 -27.45 -13.22
CA LEU A 13 -9.96 -28.43 -13.94
C LEU A 13 -9.55 -27.97 -15.34
N SER A 14 -10.21 -26.95 -15.90
CA SER A 14 -9.95 -26.48 -17.27
C SER A 14 -8.99 -25.28 -17.38
N ARG A 15 -8.44 -24.78 -16.27
CA ARG A 15 -7.43 -23.71 -16.26
C ARG A 15 -6.11 -24.19 -15.67
N HIS A 16 -5.55 -25.22 -16.28
CA HIS A 16 -4.14 -25.51 -16.12
C HIS A 16 -3.34 -24.40 -16.84
N ASP A 17 -2.45 -23.75 -16.09
CA ASP A 17 -1.28 -23.00 -16.60
C ASP A 17 -1.44 -21.56 -17.14
N ALA A 18 -2.47 -20.81 -16.73
CA ALA A 18 -2.36 -19.36 -16.81
C ALA A 18 -1.45 -18.84 -15.67
N PRO A 19 -0.34 -18.12 -15.96
CA PRO A 19 0.46 -17.50 -14.90
C PRO A 19 -0.46 -16.63 -14.04
N PRO A 20 -0.30 -16.63 -12.70
CA PRO A 20 -1.23 -15.93 -11.83
C PRO A 20 -1.22 -14.45 -12.21
N ARG A 21 -2.33 -13.98 -12.81
CA ARG A 21 -2.50 -12.59 -13.24
C ARG A 21 -2.16 -11.62 -12.11
N PHE A 22 -2.55 -11.99 -10.89
CA PHE A 22 -2.18 -11.32 -9.66
C PHE A 22 -0.67 -11.11 -9.48
N ALA A 23 0.20 -12.08 -9.80
CA ALA A 23 1.65 -11.92 -9.66
C ALA A 23 2.19 -10.82 -10.60
N ARG A 24 1.57 -10.63 -11.78
CA ARG A 24 1.92 -9.53 -12.69
C ARG A 24 1.52 -8.18 -12.08
N TYR A 25 0.32 -8.09 -11.52
CA TYR A 25 -0.17 -6.86 -10.90
C TYR A 25 0.65 -6.49 -9.67
N PHE A 26 0.96 -7.48 -8.83
CA PHE A 26 1.80 -7.29 -7.65
C PHE A 26 3.24 -6.92 -8.01
N LEU A 27 3.82 -7.50 -9.06
CA LEU A 27 5.13 -7.10 -9.59
C LEU A 27 5.12 -5.63 -10.02
N ILE A 28 4.12 -5.20 -10.79
CA ILE A 28 3.99 -3.80 -11.24
C ILE A 28 3.88 -2.86 -10.04
N CYS A 29 3.03 -3.19 -9.06
CA CYS A 29 2.89 -2.39 -7.84
C CYS A 29 4.20 -2.31 -7.05
N THR A 30 4.92 -3.44 -6.92
CA THR A 30 6.21 -3.49 -6.22
C THR A 30 7.26 -2.62 -6.93
N LEU A 31 7.40 -2.76 -8.24
CA LEU A 31 8.36 -1.96 -9.03
C LEU A 31 8.01 -0.47 -8.98
N LEU A 32 6.71 -0.12 -9.04
CA LEU A 32 6.26 1.26 -8.91
C LEU A 32 6.62 1.84 -7.54
N VAL A 33 6.42 1.08 -6.46
CA VAL A 33 6.83 1.50 -5.11
C VAL A 33 8.33 1.72 -5.06
N ILE A 34 9.15 0.75 -5.47
CA ILE A 34 10.61 0.90 -5.46
C ILE A 34 11.04 2.13 -6.26
N LEU A 35 10.48 2.31 -7.47
CA LEU A 35 10.79 3.46 -8.32
C LEU A 35 10.47 4.78 -7.63
N LEU A 36 9.25 4.93 -7.09
CA LEU A 36 8.83 6.16 -6.43
C LEU A 36 9.76 6.48 -5.27
N VAL A 37 10.11 5.49 -4.46
CA VAL A 37 10.92 5.63 -3.24
C VAL A 37 12.35 6.01 -3.56
N SER A 38 12.94 5.31 -4.53
CA SER A 38 14.32 5.53 -4.92
C SER A 38 14.53 6.93 -5.53
N LEU A 39 13.48 7.55 -6.07
CA LEU A 39 13.54 8.89 -6.70
C LEU A 39 13.21 10.08 -5.78
N TYR A 40 12.87 9.84 -4.51
CA TYR A 40 12.68 10.91 -3.52
C TYR A 40 14.03 11.57 -3.13
N PRO A 41 14.16 12.92 -3.03
CA PRO A 41 13.10 13.93 -2.84
C PRO A 41 12.51 14.64 -4.09
N TYR A 42 12.61 14.10 -5.30
CA TYR A 42 12.04 14.65 -6.56
C TYR A 42 12.46 16.08 -6.97
N THR A 43 13.24 16.78 -6.15
CA THR A 43 13.65 18.18 -6.33
C THR A 43 15.14 18.32 -6.05
N GLY A 44 15.74 19.42 -6.54
CA GLY A 44 17.17 19.70 -6.30
C GLY A 44 18.13 18.76 -7.02
N TRP A 45 17.73 18.20 -8.17
CA TRP A 45 18.56 17.25 -8.91
C TRP A 45 19.79 17.96 -9.49
N HIS A 46 20.98 17.45 -9.18
CA HIS A 46 22.24 17.97 -9.66
C HIS A 46 23.29 16.85 -9.66
N HIS A 47 24.31 16.99 -10.49
CA HIS A 47 25.42 16.04 -10.47
C HIS A 47 26.32 16.30 -9.27
N ASN A 48 26.56 15.26 -8.45
CA ASN A 48 27.26 15.37 -7.16
C ASN A 48 28.80 15.43 -7.27
N GLY A 49 29.38 15.32 -8.48
CA GLY A 49 30.82 15.54 -8.74
C GLY A 49 31.67 14.31 -9.11
N PRO A 50 31.48 13.11 -8.52
CA PRO A 50 32.22 11.91 -8.90
C PRO A 50 31.95 11.48 -10.35
N PRO A 51 32.88 10.79 -11.02
CA PRO A 51 32.60 10.21 -12.34
C PRO A 51 31.35 9.32 -12.30
N VAL A 52 30.48 9.49 -13.29
CA VAL A 52 29.13 8.91 -13.38
C VAL A 52 29.08 7.39 -13.20
N LEU A 53 30.15 6.68 -13.56
CA LEU A 53 30.21 5.21 -13.45
C LEU A 53 31.16 4.72 -12.33
N ALA A 54 31.75 5.63 -11.55
CA ALA A 54 32.74 5.27 -10.53
C ALA A 54 32.16 4.34 -9.45
N PHE A 55 30.88 4.54 -9.11
CA PHE A 55 30.23 3.82 -8.02
C PHE A 55 30.14 2.30 -8.23
N PHE A 56 30.16 1.83 -9.48
CA PHE A 56 30.22 0.39 -9.78
C PHE A 56 31.48 -0.28 -9.22
N PHE A 57 32.57 0.48 -9.06
CA PHE A 57 33.90 -0.02 -8.75
C PHE A 57 34.39 0.35 -7.34
N TYR A 58 33.53 0.90 -6.48
CA TYR A 58 33.90 1.19 -5.10
C TYR A 58 34.26 -0.10 -4.32
N PRO A 59 35.25 -0.06 -3.41
CA PRO A 59 35.62 -1.22 -2.60
C PRO A 59 34.44 -1.65 -1.70
N LEU A 60 34.20 -2.95 -1.56
CA LEU A 60 33.09 -3.46 -0.75
C LEU A 60 33.55 -3.79 0.69
N PRO A 61 32.84 -3.36 1.75
CA PRO A 61 31.74 -2.38 1.77
C PRO A 61 32.25 -0.93 1.86
N HIS A 62 31.76 -0.04 0.99
CA HIS A 62 32.07 1.40 1.07
C HIS A 62 31.01 2.17 1.87
N TYR A 63 29.73 1.86 1.64
CA TYR A 63 28.57 2.41 2.36
C TYR A 63 27.70 1.25 2.84
N PHE A 64 27.66 1.00 4.16
CA PHE A 64 26.88 -0.10 4.73
C PHE A 64 26.12 0.34 5.97
N THR A 65 24.83 0.04 6.00
CA THR A 65 24.06 -0.02 7.24
C THR A 65 23.17 -1.26 7.21
N PHE A 66 23.16 -2.03 8.31
CA PHE A 66 22.41 -3.28 8.35
C PHE A 66 20.93 -3.10 7.99
N PHE A 67 20.31 -2.02 8.48
CA PHE A 67 18.90 -1.74 8.23
C PHE A 67 18.61 -1.40 6.76
N ASP A 68 19.44 -0.58 6.13
CA ASP A 68 19.24 -0.20 4.72
C ASP A 68 19.42 -1.39 3.80
N ASN A 69 20.48 -2.18 4.01
CA ASN A 69 20.71 -3.41 3.26
C ASN A 69 19.57 -4.42 3.49
N LEU A 70 19.05 -4.55 4.71
CA LEU A 70 17.92 -5.43 4.99
C LEU A 70 16.64 -4.98 4.27
N ILE A 71 16.31 -3.68 4.29
CA ILE A 71 15.13 -3.16 3.59
C ILE A 71 15.28 -3.33 2.07
N ASN A 72 16.44 -3.00 1.52
CA ASN A 72 16.75 -3.16 0.10
C ASN A 72 16.57 -4.61 -0.35
N PHE A 73 17.13 -5.55 0.42
CA PHE A 73 16.94 -6.99 0.22
C PHE A 73 15.44 -7.36 0.25
N ILE A 74 14.71 -6.93 1.28
CA ILE A 74 13.28 -7.24 1.44
C ILE A 74 12.44 -6.62 0.31
N ALA A 75 12.76 -5.42 -0.16
CA ALA A 75 12.03 -4.72 -1.20
C ALA A 75 12.13 -5.44 -2.56
N TYR A 76 13.27 -6.08 -2.85
CA TYR A 76 13.48 -6.84 -4.08
C TYR A 76 13.05 -8.31 -4.00
N LEU A 77 12.78 -8.87 -2.80
CA LEU A 77 12.22 -10.23 -2.65
C LEU A 77 10.96 -10.45 -3.50
N PRO A 78 9.91 -9.59 -3.46
CA PRO A 78 8.71 -9.79 -4.26
C PRO A 78 8.97 -9.69 -5.77
N VAL A 79 9.94 -8.87 -6.21
CA VAL A 79 10.30 -8.72 -7.62
C VAL A 79 10.76 -10.07 -8.18
N GLY A 80 11.73 -10.69 -7.52
CA GLY A 80 12.24 -11.98 -7.95
C GLY A 80 11.21 -13.09 -7.85
N TYR A 81 10.45 -13.11 -6.75
CA TYR A 81 9.37 -14.08 -6.55
C TYR A 81 8.35 -14.03 -7.68
N CYS A 82 7.84 -12.84 -8.02
CA CYS A 82 6.85 -12.68 -9.07
C CYS A 82 7.38 -13.01 -10.46
N ILE A 83 8.58 -12.56 -10.82
CA ILE A 83 9.17 -12.85 -12.14
C ILE A 83 9.30 -14.37 -12.32
N THR A 84 9.85 -15.07 -11.33
CA THR A 84 10.02 -16.53 -11.39
C THR A 84 8.67 -17.24 -11.47
N LEU A 85 7.64 -16.78 -10.74
CA LEU A 85 6.27 -17.32 -10.86
C LEU A 85 5.65 -17.10 -12.24
N ILE A 86 5.83 -15.91 -12.83
CA ILE A 86 5.24 -15.54 -14.14
C ILE A 86 5.90 -16.34 -15.27
N ARG A 87 7.20 -16.66 -15.13
CA ARG A 87 8.01 -17.31 -16.16
C ARG A 87 8.16 -18.82 -16.01
N GLY A 88 7.50 -19.43 -15.00
CA GLY A 88 7.32 -20.88 -14.93
C GLY A 88 8.25 -21.62 -13.97
N ARG A 89 8.83 -20.96 -12.97
CA ARG A 89 9.60 -21.59 -11.86
C ARG A 89 10.77 -22.48 -12.30
N THR A 90 11.39 -22.16 -13.43
CA THR A 90 12.59 -22.83 -13.93
C THR A 90 13.86 -22.14 -13.43
N GLY A 91 15.01 -22.81 -13.54
CA GLY A 91 16.31 -22.17 -13.31
C GLY A 91 16.55 -20.95 -14.21
N SER A 92 16.05 -20.95 -15.45
CA SER A 92 16.10 -19.79 -16.35
C SER A 92 15.18 -18.64 -15.89
N ALA A 93 14.00 -18.95 -15.34
CA ALA A 93 13.11 -17.96 -14.74
C ALA A 93 13.70 -17.34 -13.46
N TRP A 94 14.48 -18.13 -12.70
CA TRP A 94 15.23 -17.65 -11.55
C TRP A 94 16.40 -16.74 -11.97
N LEU A 95 17.19 -17.15 -12.96
CA LEU A 95 18.26 -16.31 -13.52
C LEU A 95 17.71 -14.99 -14.07
N LEU A 96 16.59 -15.03 -14.79
CA LEU A 96 15.93 -13.83 -15.29
C LEU A 96 15.48 -12.90 -14.16
N ALA A 97 15.01 -13.44 -13.02
CA ALA A 97 14.67 -12.65 -11.84
C ALA A 97 15.89 -11.92 -11.27
N ILE A 98 17.03 -12.61 -11.17
CA ILE A 98 18.30 -12.02 -10.70
C ILE A 98 18.74 -10.91 -11.65
N LEU A 99 18.81 -11.19 -12.96
CA LEU A 99 19.25 -10.22 -13.97
C LEU A 99 18.31 -9.00 -14.03
N SER A 100 17.00 -9.21 -13.85
CA SER A 100 16.03 -8.11 -13.81
C SER A 100 16.20 -7.26 -12.55
N GLY A 101 16.42 -7.89 -11.39
CA GLY A 101 16.71 -7.18 -10.13
C GLY A 101 18.01 -6.37 -10.22
N LEU A 102 19.07 -6.99 -10.76
CA LEU A 102 20.36 -6.36 -11.01
C LEU A 102 20.20 -5.15 -11.95
N LEU A 103 19.58 -5.34 -13.12
CA LEU A 103 19.38 -4.26 -14.10
C LEU A 103 18.55 -3.12 -13.51
N PHE A 104 17.43 -3.43 -12.87
CA PHE A 104 16.56 -2.41 -12.28
C PHE A 104 17.27 -1.65 -11.16
N SER A 105 18.01 -2.35 -10.29
CA SER A 105 18.82 -1.68 -9.26
C SER A 105 19.92 -0.82 -9.86
N SER A 106 20.64 -1.29 -10.88
CA SER A 106 21.67 -0.49 -11.55
C SER A 106 21.11 0.78 -12.17
N ILE A 107 19.91 0.71 -12.77
CA ILE A 107 19.21 1.90 -13.29
C ILE A 107 18.84 2.85 -12.15
N MET A 108 18.30 2.35 -11.04
CA MET A 108 17.94 3.20 -9.91
C MET A 108 19.16 3.88 -9.30
N GLU A 109 20.22 3.14 -9.02
CA GLU A 109 21.47 3.68 -8.46
C GLU A 109 22.12 4.70 -9.41
N PHE A 110 22.10 4.43 -10.72
CA PHE A 110 22.56 5.38 -11.73
C PHE A 110 21.74 6.68 -11.72
N VAL A 111 20.42 6.62 -11.55
CA VAL A 111 19.61 7.84 -11.47
C VAL A 111 19.83 8.56 -10.14
N GLN A 112 20.00 7.82 -9.05
CA GLN A 112 20.17 8.35 -7.70
C GLN A 112 21.43 9.18 -7.50
N GLN A 113 22.46 9.02 -8.34
CA GLN A 113 23.66 9.87 -8.30
C GLN A 113 23.36 11.36 -8.60
N PHE A 114 22.19 11.65 -9.17
CA PHE A 114 21.73 13.02 -9.45
C PHE A 114 20.79 13.57 -8.37
N LEU A 115 20.48 12.78 -7.33
CA LEU A 115 19.61 13.21 -6.23
C LEU A 115 20.41 13.85 -5.10
N PRO A 116 19.89 14.93 -4.50
CA PRO A 116 20.55 15.57 -3.37
C PRO A 116 20.54 14.63 -2.15
N GLY A 117 21.70 14.46 -1.51
CA GLY A 117 21.84 13.65 -0.30
C GLY A 117 21.74 12.12 -0.52
N ARG A 118 21.76 11.66 -1.77
CA ARG A 118 21.86 10.23 -2.13
C ARG A 118 23.24 9.92 -2.67
N ILE A 119 23.75 8.75 -2.32
CA ILE A 119 25.03 8.24 -2.79
C ILE A 119 24.76 6.90 -3.46
N ALA A 120 25.11 6.78 -4.74
CA ALA A 120 24.96 5.55 -5.48
C ALA A 120 25.95 4.49 -4.95
N SER A 121 25.51 3.23 -4.85
CA SER A 121 26.24 2.16 -4.17
C SER A 121 26.19 0.84 -4.93
N ASN A 122 27.36 0.28 -5.27
CA ASN A 122 27.44 -1.08 -5.81
C ASN A 122 26.99 -2.14 -4.79
N LEU A 123 27.13 -1.89 -3.48
CA LEU A 123 26.63 -2.79 -2.44
C LEU A 123 25.10 -2.86 -2.44
N ASP A 124 24.41 -1.75 -2.73
CA ASP A 124 22.96 -1.74 -2.85
C ASP A 124 22.49 -2.52 -4.07
N ILE A 125 23.18 -2.40 -5.21
CA ILE A 125 22.95 -3.26 -6.39
C ILE A 125 23.05 -4.74 -6.01
N LEU A 126 24.13 -5.14 -5.34
CA LEU A 126 24.34 -6.54 -4.95
C LEU A 126 23.28 -7.01 -3.96
N THR A 127 22.91 -6.17 -3.01
CA THR A 127 21.90 -6.47 -1.98
C THR A 127 20.51 -6.64 -2.60
N ASN A 128 20.13 -5.73 -3.50
CA ASN A 128 18.87 -5.79 -4.25
C ASN A 128 18.82 -7.02 -5.17
N ALA A 129 19.91 -7.32 -5.88
CA ALA A 129 20.01 -8.52 -6.70
C ALA A 129 19.94 -9.81 -5.86
N ALA A 130 20.54 -9.82 -4.66
CA ALA A 130 20.42 -10.94 -3.72
C ALA A 130 18.98 -11.10 -3.20
N GLY A 131 18.28 -9.99 -2.94
CA GLY A 131 16.85 -10.00 -2.63
C GLY A 131 16.03 -10.62 -3.76
N ALA A 132 16.25 -10.20 -5.00
CA ALA A 132 15.60 -10.81 -6.17
C ALA A 132 15.95 -12.30 -6.32
N ALA A 133 17.20 -12.69 -6.09
CA ALA A 133 17.64 -14.09 -6.11
C ALA A 133 16.88 -14.92 -5.07
N ALA A 134 16.86 -14.49 -3.82
CA ALA A 134 16.17 -15.16 -2.73
C ALA A 134 14.66 -15.23 -2.99
N GLY A 135 14.05 -14.17 -3.51
CA GLY A 135 12.65 -14.14 -3.90
C GLY A 135 12.32 -15.19 -4.96
N GLY A 136 13.15 -15.31 -5.99
CA GLY A 136 12.97 -16.33 -7.01
C GLY A 136 13.21 -17.76 -6.50
N LEU A 137 14.16 -17.98 -5.59
CA LEU A 137 14.33 -19.26 -4.88
C LEU A 137 13.07 -19.61 -4.09
N LEU A 138 12.51 -18.66 -3.33
CA LEU A 138 11.25 -18.84 -2.62
C LEU A 138 10.10 -19.18 -3.58
N ALA A 139 10.06 -18.61 -4.78
CA ALA A 139 9.06 -18.97 -5.79
C ALA A 139 9.23 -20.40 -6.32
N MET A 140 10.44 -20.94 -6.36
CA MET A 140 10.70 -22.33 -6.72
C MET A 140 10.36 -23.30 -5.57
N VAL A 141 10.70 -22.95 -4.33
CA VAL A 141 10.50 -23.80 -3.13
C VAL A 141 9.08 -23.71 -2.59
N LEU A 142 8.61 -22.50 -2.27
CA LEU A 142 7.30 -22.23 -1.66
C LEU A 142 6.18 -22.11 -2.69
N GLY A 143 6.53 -21.77 -3.94
CA GLY A 143 5.62 -21.83 -5.08
C GLY A 143 5.26 -23.26 -5.48
N SER A 144 5.13 -24.18 -4.51
CA SER A 144 4.51 -25.47 -4.72
C SER A 144 3.13 -25.30 -5.39
N ARG A 145 2.73 -26.30 -6.18
CA ARG A 145 1.36 -26.37 -6.74
C ARG A 145 0.30 -26.19 -5.64
N ARG A 146 0.60 -26.58 -4.40
CA ARG A 146 -0.27 -26.42 -3.24
C ARG A 146 -0.51 -24.95 -2.86
N GLY A 147 0.54 -24.14 -2.72
CA GLY A 147 0.38 -22.72 -2.38
C GLY A 147 -0.42 -21.94 -3.41
N LEU A 148 -0.16 -22.20 -4.70
CA LEU A 148 -0.94 -21.62 -5.80
C LEU A 148 -2.40 -22.07 -5.78
N ARG A 149 -2.67 -23.36 -5.50
CA ARG A 149 -4.04 -23.88 -5.35
C ARG A 149 -4.75 -23.25 -4.15
N LEU A 150 -4.09 -23.13 -3.00
CA LEU A 150 -4.67 -22.46 -1.82
C LEU A 150 -5.03 -21.00 -2.12
N TRP A 151 -4.13 -20.28 -2.78
CA TRP A 151 -4.38 -18.91 -3.25
C TRP A 151 -5.58 -18.87 -4.21
N GLN A 152 -5.61 -19.74 -5.22
CA GLN A 152 -6.71 -19.80 -6.19
C GLN A 152 -8.04 -20.11 -5.50
N MET A 153 -8.08 -21.08 -4.57
CA MET A 153 -9.27 -21.41 -3.80
C MET A 153 -9.74 -20.23 -2.94
N TRP A 154 -8.83 -19.61 -2.18
CA TRP A 154 -9.16 -18.42 -1.38
C TRP A 154 -9.66 -17.27 -2.25
N ARG A 155 -8.97 -16.99 -3.37
CA ARG A 155 -9.35 -15.97 -4.35
C ARG A 155 -10.77 -16.25 -4.85
N HIS A 156 -11.03 -17.46 -5.34
CA HIS A 156 -12.34 -17.84 -5.87
C HIS A 156 -13.46 -17.78 -4.84
N ALA A 157 -13.15 -18.11 -3.58
CA ALA A 157 -14.12 -18.11 -2.49
C ALA A 157 -14.40 -16.69 -1.93
N SER A 158 -13.40 -15.79 -1.94
CA SER A 158 -13.45 -14.53 -1.22
C SER A 158 -13.58 -13.31 -2.13
N LEU A 159 -12.84 -13.25 -3.24
CA LEU A 159 -12.81 -12.10 -4.14
C LEU A 159 -13.83 -12.26 -5.27
N ALA A 160 -14.48 -11.15 -5.62
CA ALA A 160 -15.36 -11.10 -6.77
C ALA A 160 -14.60 -11.45 -8.08
N PRO A 161 -15.30 -12.04 -9.07
CA PRO A 161 -14.65 -12.47 -10.31
C PRO A 161 -14.19 -11.27 -11.16
N GLY A 162 -13.15 -11.49 -11.96
CA GLY A 162 -12.64 -10.53 -12.95
C GLY A 162 -11.28 -9.93 -12.60
N ALA A 163 -10.57 -9.50 -13.64
CA ALA A 163 -9.23 -8.90 -13.53
C ALA A 163 -9.24 -7.58 -12.74
N ALA A 164 -10.34 -6.81 -12.84
CA ALA A 164 -10.50 -5.57 -12.09
C ALA A 164 -10.43 -5.81 -10.58
N MET A 165 -11.01 -6.90 -10.07
CA MET A 165 -10.99 -7.22 -8.64
C MET A 165 -9.59 -7.60 -8.14
N GLU A 166 -8.78 -8.21 -9.01
CA GLU A 166 -7.38 -8.54 -8.69
C GLU A 166 -6.51 -7.29 -8.68
N TRP A 167 -6.76 -6.33 -9.59
CA TRP A 167 -6.15 -5.01 -9.54
C TRP A 167 -6.52 -4.25 -8.27
N GLY A 168 -7.80 -4.20 -7.93
CA GLY A 168 -8.25 -3.57 -6.69
C GLY A 168 -7.63 -4.22 -5.45
N PHE A 169 -7.51 -5.55 -5.43
CA PHE A 169 -6.80 -6.23 -4.35
C PHE A 169 -5.29 -5.89 -4.32
N ALA A 170 -4.62 -5.77 -5.47
CA ALA A 170 -3.22 -5.33 -5.53
C ALA A 170 -3.05 -3.89 -5.02
N TRP A 171 -3.96 -2.98 -5.37
CA TRP A 171 -3.98 -1.61 -4.83
C TRP A 171 -4.24 -1.59 -3.33
N LEU A 172 -5.06 -2.50 -2.78
CA LEU A 172 -5.23 -2.65 -1.33
C LEU A 172 -3.92 -3.02 -0.63
N LEU A 173 -3.05 -3.82 -1.26
CA LEU A 173 -1.75 -4.13 -0.68
C LEU A 173 -0.86 -2.90 -0.55
N LEU A 174 -0.98 -1.95 -1.46
CA LEU A 174 -0.27 -0.66 -1.36
C LEU A 174 -0.80 0.20 -0.20
N TRP A 175 -2.10 0.14 0.09
CA TRP A 175 -2.65 0.81 1.27
C TRP A 175 -2.02 0.32 2.57
N PHE A 176 -1.73 -0.97 2.72
CA PHE A 176 -1.04 -1.47 3.91
C PHE A 176 0.33 -0.80 4.11
N VAL A 177 1.03 -0.50 3.02
CA VAL A 177 2.34 0.17 3.08
C VAL A 177 2.20 1.60 3.64
N SER A 178 1.16 2.34 3.26
CA SER A 178 0.93 3.68 3.83
C SER A 178 0.63 3.65 5.32
N GLN A 179 0.10 2.54 5.84
CA GLN A 179 -0.16 2.40 7.28
C GLN A 179 1.10 2.13 8.10
N LEU A 180 2.22 1.76 7.47
CA LEU A 180 3.49 1.50 8.15
C LEU A 180 4.20 2.78 8.60
N ASP A 181 3.81 3.96 8.10
CA ASP A 181 4.32 5.22 8.64
C ASP A 181 3.82 5.39 10.10
N PRO A 182 4.73 5.38 11.08
CA PRO A 182 4.33 5.57 12.47
C PRO A 182 4.03 7.05 12.78
N THR A 183 4.48 7.99 11.96
CA THR A 183 4.27 9.44 12.19
C THR A 183 2.88 9.91 11.80
N GLN A 184 2.23 9.20 10.88
CA GLN A 184 0.86 9.47 10.46
C GLN A 184 -0.14 8.72 11.34
N PRO A 185 -1.32 9.28 11.65
CA PRO A 185 -2.40 8.55 12.30
C PRO A 185 -2.86 7.32 11.50
N PHE A 186 -3.53 6.38 12.18
CA PHE A 186 -4.20 5.28 11.47
C PHE A 186 -5.28 5.86 10.55
N LEU A 187 -5.39 5.34 9.32
CA LEU A 187 -6.30 5.85 8.27
C LEU A 187 -6.00 7.29 7.79
N GLY A 188 -4.83 7.87 8.11
CA GLY A 188 -4.42 9.18 7.57
C GLY A 188 -5.32 10.34 8.00
N VAL A 189 -5.85 10.27 9.22
CA VAL A 189 -6.79 11.27 9.75
C VAL A 189 -6.09 12.62 9.95
N VAL A 190 -6.83 13.69 9.64
CA VAL A 190 -6.52 15.08 9.96
C VAL A 190 -6.15 15.21 11.44
N VAL A 191 -4.87 15.46 11.74
CA VAL A 191 -4.39 15.61 13.12
C VAL A 191 -4.93 16.90 13.73
N THR A 192 -5.19 16.90 15.03
CA THR A 192 -5.60 18.09 15.79
C THR A 192 -4.63 19.26 15.54
N PRO A 193 -5.04 20.30 14.80
CA PRO A 193 -4.22 21.47 14.61
C PRO A 193 -4.26 22.30 15.89
N ARG A 194 -3.12 22.85 16.30
CA ARG A 194 -3.09 23.84 17.41
C ARG A 194 -3.74 25.17 17.04
N GLY A 195 -4.15 25.32 15.78
CA GLY A 195 -4.86 26.43 15.17
C GLY A 195 -4.97 26.19 13.66
N LEU A 196 -5.86 26.91 12.98
CA LEU A 196 -5.91 26.86 11.51
C LEU A 196 -4.60 27.45 10.95
N PRO A 197 -3.89 26.73 10.06
CA PRO A 197 -2.71 27.27 9.41
C PRO A 197 -3.12 28.50 8.60
N GLN A 198 -2.33 29.57 8.66
CA GLN A 198 -2.54 30.71 7.77
C GLN A 198 -2.18 30.31 6.32
N PRO A 199 -2.89 30.81 5.30
CA PRO A 199 -3.93 31.85 5.29
C PRO A 199 -5.38 31.30 5.42
N PHE A 200 -5.56 30.07 5.90
CA PHE A 200 -6.88 29.43 5.92
C PHE A 200 -7.78 30.01 7.03
N VAL A 201 -9.02 30.34 6.66
CA VAL A 201 -10.03 30.89 7.57
C VAL A 201 -11.09 29.84 7.89
N SER A 202 -11.58 29.82 9.12
CA SER A 202 -12.65 28.89 9.50
C SER A 202 -13.95 29.27 8.78
N PRO A 203 -14.68 28.29 8.20
CA PRO A 203 -15.99 28.53 7.61
C PRO A 203 -17.08 28.91 8.63
N ILE A 204 -16.84 28.67 9.92
CA ILE A 204 -17.79 28.95 11.00
C ILE A 204 -17.13 29.83 12.08
N SER A 205 -17.94 30.47 12.92
CA SER A 205 -17.45 31.37 13.97
C SER A 205 -16.57 30.68 15.01
N ASP A 206 -16.95 29.46 15.42
CA ASP A 206 -16.14 28.64 16.34
C ASP A 206 -15.15 27.77 15.54
N ALA A 207 -13.95 28.32 15.36
CA ALA A 207 -12.85 27.62 14.70
C ALA A 207 -12.43 26.33 15.41
N ALA A 208 -12.55 26.26 16.74
CA ALA A 208 -12.19 25.06 17.49
C ALA A 208 -13.21 23.94 17.25
N LEU A 209 -14.51 24.27 17.22
CA LEU A 209 -15.55 23.32 16.83
C LEU A 209 -15.34 22.83 15.39
N PHE A 210 -15.01 23.73 14.46
CA PHE A 210 -14.72 23.37 13.09
C PHE A 210 -13.62 22.30 12.99
N LEU A 211 -12.49 22.53 13.67
CA LEU A 211 -11.37 21.59 13.66
C LEU A 211 -11.74 20.23 14.29
N ARG A 212 -12.50 20.22 15.39
CA ARG A 212 -13.00 18.97 16.01
C ARG A 212 -13.91 18.19 15.06
N LEU A 213 -14.83 18.87 14.38
CA LEU A 213 -15.72 18.27 13.38
C LEU A 213 -14.94 17.75 12.17
N LEU A 214 -13.93 18.48 11.72
CA LEU A 214 -13.08 18.11 10.60
C LEU A 214 -12.25 16.85 10.92
N GLU A 215 -11.69 16.76 12.11
CA GLU A 215 -10.96 15.58 12.59
C GLU A 215 -11.86 14.34 12.71
N GLY A 216 -13.01 14.47 13.38
CA GLY A 216 -13.95 13.36 13.55
C GLY A 216 -14.57 12.90 12.22
N SER A 217 -14.98 13.84 11.37
CA SER A 217 -15.49 13.51 10.02
C SER A 217 -14.40 12.96 9.11
N GLY A 218 -13.16 13.44 9.21
CA GLY A 218 -12.00 12.89 8.52
C GLY A 218 -11.75 11.42 8.86
N MET A 219 -11.83 11.06 10.15
CA MET A 219 -11.78 9.66 10.58
C MET A 219 -12.92 8.84 9.99
N MET A 220 -14.16 9.34 10.09
CA MET A 220 -15.34 8.66 9.57
C MET A 220 -15.25 8.42 8.05
N LEU A 221 -14.86 9.43 7.27
CA LEU A 221 -14.73 9.36 5.81
C LEU A 221 -13.64 8.39 5.38
N ASN A 222 -12.45 8.46 5.98
CA ASN A 222 -11.37 7.53 5.64
C ASN A 222 -11.73 6.08 6.04
N PHE A 223 -12.32 5.88 7.21
CA PHE A 223 -12.81 4.57 7.65
C PHE A 223 -13.84 4.01 6.67
N LEU A 224 -14.89 4.77 6.34
CA LEU A 224 -15.93 4.35 5.41
C LEU A 224 -15.36 4.11 4.00
N GLY A 225 -14.48 4.98 3.52
CA GLY A 225 -13.81 4.85 2.24
C GLY A 225 -13.08 3.52 2.09
N VAL A 226 -12.19 3.19 3.04
CA VAL A 226 -11.43 1.93 3.04
C VAL A 226 -12.34 0.72 3.27
N ALA A 227 -13.26 0.79 4.24
CA ALA A 227 -14.14 -0.33 4.56
C ALA A 227 -15.07 -0.68 3.38
N LEU A 228 -15.64 0.33 2.72
CA LEU A 228 -16.50 0.13 1.55
C LEU A 228 -15.70 -0.26 0.31
N TYR A 229 -14.46 0.22 0.15
CA TYR A 229 -13.53 -0.27 -0.87
C TYR A 229 -13.30 -1.78 -0.74
N VAL A 230 -12.97 -2.25 0.48
CA VAL A 230 -12.82 -3.68 0.78
C VAL A 230 -14.13 -4.42 0.50
N SER A 231 -15.28 -3.86 0.91
CA SER A 231 -16.59 -4.49 0.67
C SER A 231 -16.91 -4.69 -0.82
N ALA A 232 -16.38 -3.84 -1.70
CA ALA A 232 -16.58 -3.93 -3.15
C ALA A 232 -15.75 -5.06 -3.78
N LEU A 233 -14.59 -5.39 -3.19
CA LEU A 233 -13.73 -6.50 -3.62
C LEU A 233 -14.32 -7.88 -3.32
N VAL A 234 -15.14 -7.97 -2.27
CA VAL A 234 -15.64 -9.25 -1.74
C VAL A 234 -16.74 -9.84 -2.63
N ARG A 235 -16.69 -11.16 -2.82
CA ARG A 235 -17.65 -11.91 -3.65
C ARG A 235 -19.05 -11.91 -3.06
N HIS A 236 -19.17 -12.28 -1.78
CA HIS A 236 -20.44 -12.46 -1.09
C HIS A 236 -20.62 -11.44 0.04
N THR A 237 -21.77 -10.77 0.10
CA THR A 237 -22.05 -9.73 1.11
C THR A 237 -21.90 -10.26 2.55
N ALA A 238 -22.21 -11.53 2.80
CA ALA A 238 -22.04 -12.15 4.13
C ALA A 238 -20.58 -12.23 4.61
N GLN A 239 -19.59 -12.20 3.71
CA GLN A 239 -18.17 -12.24 4.05
C GLN A 239 -17.57 -10.84 4.29
N VAL A 240 -18.30 -9.78 3.91
CA VAL A 240 -17.83 -8.39 4.01
C VAL A 240 -17.40 -8.00 5.43
N PRO A 241 -18.18 -8.30 6.50
CA PRO A 241 -17.79 -7.92 7.86
C PRO A 241 -16.43 -8.48 8.25
N ARG A 242 -16.24 -9.78 7.99
CA ARG A 242 -14.99 -10.49 8.27
C ARG A 242 -13.83 -9.90 7.47
N ALA A 243 -14.04 -9.59 6.18
CA ALA A 243 -13.00 -9.01 5.34
C ALA A 243 -12.57 -7.62 5.82
N ILE A 244 -13.51 -6.77 6.23
CA ILE A 244 -13.20 -5.44 6.76
C ILE A 244 -12.43 -5.55 8.08
N VAL A 245 -12.91 -6.37 9.02
CA VAL A 245 -12.24 -6.58 10.32
C VAL A 245 -10.83 -7.12 10.14
N LEU A 246 -10.63 -8.11 9.25
CA LEU A 246 -9.30 -8.65 8.98
C LEU A 246 -8.38 -7.60 8.35
N THR A 247 -8.84 -6.86 7.34
CA THR A 247 -8.02 -5.84 6.66
C THR A 247 -7.60 -4.74 7.62
N LEU A 248 -8.56 -4.14 8.35
CA LEU A 248 -8.27 -3.06 9.29
C LEU A 248 -7.48 -3.56 10.50
N GLY A 249 -7.77 -4.77 11.00
CA GLY A 249 -7.06 -5.37 12.12
C GLY A 249 -5.60 -5.68 11.80
N ILE A 250 -5.32 -6.26 10.63
CA ILE A 250 -3.94 -6.51 10.17
C ILE A 250 -3.19 -5.18 10.02
N ALA A 251 -3.82 -4.16 9.44
CA ALA A 251 -3.20 -2.85 9.26
C ALA A 251 -2.90 -2.18 10.59
N LEU A 252 -3.83 -2.24 11.55
CA LEU A 252 -3.65 -1.72 12.89
C LEU A 252 -2.53 -2.44 13.64
N LEU A 253 -2.48 -3.78 13.59
CA LEU A 253 -1.42 -4.57 14.21
C LEU A 253 -0.05 -4.25 13.62
N ALA A 254 0.05 -4.16 12.29
CA ALA A 254 1.28 -3.77 11.62
C ALA A 254 1.72 -2.36 12.04
N LYS A 255 0.78 -1.41 12.07
CA LYS A 255 1.03 -0.04 12.52
C LYS A 255 1.49 0.01 13.98
N MET A 256 0.86 -0.72 14.89
CA MET A 256 1.27 -0.81 16.29
C MET A 256 2.67 -1.40 16.44
N GLY A 257 3.00 -2.42 15.63
CA GLY A 257 4.35 -3.00 15.58
C GLY A 257 5.40 -1.97 15.16
N PHE A 258 5.17 -1.27 14.04
CA PHE A 258 6.07 -0.22 13.56
C PHE A 258 6.16 0.98 14.51
N ALA A 259 5.04 1.44 15.04
CA ALA A 259 5.00 2.51 16.05
C ALA A 259 5.78 2.13 17.31
N GLY A 260 5.67 0.87 17.76
CA GLY A 260 6.40 0.37 18.93
C GLY A 260 7.91 0.29 18.72
N MET A 261 8.32 -0.08 17.50
CA MET A 261 9.73 -0.13 17.10
C MET A 261 10.34 1.27 16.93
N LEU A 262 9.58 2.23 16.39
CA LEU A 262 10.13 3.48 15.86
C LEU A 262 9.83 4.72 16.71
N LEU A 263 8.67 4.81 17.39
CA LEU A 263 8.26 6.00 18.15
C LEU A 263 8.69 5.96 19.61
N LYS A 264 8.89 7.14 20.19
CA LYS A 264 9.00 7.32 21.65
C LYS A 264 7.72 6.82 22.36
N PRO A 265 7.80 6.23 23.58
CA PRO A 265 6.62 5.70 24.26
C PRO A 265 5.48 6.71 24.42
N ALA A 266 5.81 7.98 24.69
CA ALA A 266 4.84 9.06 24.84
C ALA A 266 4.04 9.38 23.55
N GLN A 267 4.56 9.01 22.38
CA GLN A 267 3.93 9.28 21.08
C GLN A 267 3.11 8.09 20.56
N PHE A 268 3.18 6.94 21.23
CA PHE A 268 2.58 5.69 20.73
C PHE A 268 1.06 5.76 20.54
N PHE A 269 0.36 6.46 21.43
CA PHE A 269 -1.10 6.67 21.36
C PHE A 269 -1.49 8.12 21.06
N ALA A 270 -0.55 8.97 20.63
CA ALA A 270 -0.81 10.39 20.36
C ALA A 270 -1.84 10.62 19.23
N TRP A 271 -2.04 9.61 18.38
CA TRP A 271 -3.02 9.61 17.30
C TRP A 271 -4.43 9.21 17.73
N ILE A 272 -4.67 8.91 19.02
CA ILE A 272 -6.00 8.59 19.55
C ILE A 272 -6.50 9.76 20.41
N ASN A 273 -7.67 10.30 20.07
CA ASN A 273 -8.36 11.33 20.85
C ASN A 273 -9.88 11.15 20.77
N PRO A 274 -10.68 11.89 21.58
CA PRO A 274 -12.13 11.74 21.60
C PRO A 274 -12.81 11.97 20.24
N ASN A 275 -12.34 12.93 19.43
CA ASN A 275 -12.94 13.24 18.13
C ASN A 275 -12.78 12.06 17.15
N ILE A 276 -11.58 11.46 17.12
CA ILE A 276 -11.28 10.28 16.31
C ILE A 276 -12.13 9.09 16.76
N VAL A 277 -12.27 8.87 18.07
CA VAL A 277 -13.12 7.79 18.61
C VAL A 277 -14.57 7.99 18.21
N ILE A 278 -15.12 9.20 18.38
CA ILE A 278 -16.50 9.53 17.99
C ILE A 278 -16.69 9.31 16.48
N GLY A 279 -15.78 9.84 15.65
CA GLY A 279 -15.80 9.66 14.20
C GLY A 279 -15.76 8.19 13.79
N GLY A 280 -14.91 7.38 14.43
CA GLY A 280 -14.83 5.95 14.21
C GLY A 280 -16.12 5.21 14.61
N LEU A 281 -16.71 5.53 15.75
CA LEU A 281 -17.97 4.94 16.21
C LEU A 281 -19.14 5.28 15.27
N LEU A 282 -19.25 6.53 14.82
CA LEU A 282 -20.24 6.94 13.82
C LEU A 282 -20.02 6.22 12.49
N GLY A 283 -18.76 6.09 12.06
CA GLY A 283 -18.40 5.30 10.88
C GLY A 283 -18.83 3.83 10.98
N ILE A 284 -18.58 3.18 12.13
CA ILE A 284 -19.02 1.80 12.39
C ILE A 284 -20.54 1.70 12.31
N LEU A 285 -21.27 2.62 12.96
CA LEU A 285 -22.73 2.64 12.95
C LEU A 285 -23.28 2.71 11.52
N LEU A 286 -22.78 3.66 10.72
CA LEU A 286 -23.17 3.80 9.31
C LEU A 286 -22.82 2.55 8.51
N LEU A 287 -21.61 1.99 8.69
CA LEU A 287 -21.15 0.82 7.95
C LEU A 287 -22.06 -0.40 8.11
N THR A 288 -22.69 -0.58 9.27
CA THR A 288 -23.65 -1.70 9.52
C THR A 288 -24.80 -1.75 8.52
N GLN A 289 -25.19 -0.59 7.99
CA GLN A 289 -26.22 -0.42 6.98
C GLN A 289 -25.62 -0.39 5.57
N LEU A 290 -24.56 0.39 5.38
CA LEU A 290 -23.99 0.65 4.05
C LEU A 290 -23.41 -0.59 3.37
N TRP A 291 -22.85 -1.54 4.12
CA TRP A 291 -22.29 -2.75 3.50
C TRP A 291 -23.36 -3.65 2.85
N ARG A 292 -24.65 -3.46 3.20
CA ARG A 292 -25.76 -4.33 2.79
C ARG A 292 -26.25 -3.95 1.40
N LEU A 293 -25.89 -2.75 0.94
CA LEU A 293 -26.27 -2.19 -0.34
C LEU A 293 -25.71 -3.01 -1.51
N ALA A 294 -26.23 -2.75 -2.71
CA ALA A 294 -25.65 -3.29 -3.94
C ALA A 294 -24.17 -2.90 -4.08
N ARG A 295 -23.36 -3.74 -4.72
CA ARG A 295 -21.90 -3.52 -4.87
C ARG A 295 -21.60 -2.16 -5.51
N ARG A 296 -22.40 -1.73 -6.49
CA ARG A 296 -22.28 -0.42 -7.14
C ARG A 296 -22.42 0.73 -6.16
N LEU A 297 -23.43 0.68 -5.28
CA LEU A 297 -23.64 1.72 -4.26
C LEU A 297 -22.53 1.72 -3.23
N ARG A 298 -22.05 0.55 -2.79
CA ARG A 298 -20.86 0.46 -1.94
C ARG A 298 -19.64 1.13 -2.58
N ALA A 299 -19.39 0.85 -3.87
CA ALA A 299 -18.28 1.44 -4.61
C ALA A 299 -18.43 2.96 -4.79
N LEU A 300 -19.65 3.44 -5.07
CA LEU A 300 -19.95 4.87 -5.18
C LEU A 300 -19.74 5.58 -3.84
N LEU A 301 -20.26 5.03 -2.75
CA LEU A 301 -20.08 5.61 -1.42
C LEU A 301 -18.63 5.59 -0.96
N ALA A 302 -17.88 4.53 -1.29
CA ALA A 302 -16.43 4.49 -1.08
C ALA A 302 -15.73 5.63 -1.85
N LEU A 303 -16.10 5.82 -3.13
CA LEU A 303 -15.52 6.85 -4.00
C LEU A 303 -15.79 8.24 -3.46
N LEU A 304 -17.03 8.51 -3.05
CA LEU A 304 -17.43 9.78 -2.46
C LEU A 304 -16.71 10.03 -1.14
N SER A 305 -16.57 9.01 -0.29
CA SER A 305 -15.90 9.13 1.00
C SER A 305 -14.41 9.43 0.85
N LEU A 306 -13.70 8.70 -0.02
CA LEU A 306 -12.28 8.93 -0.29
C LEU A 306 -12.05 10.27 -1.00
N SER A 307 -12.87 10.63 -1.98
CA SER A 307 -12.79 11.92 -2.66
C SER A 307 -13.04 13.09 -1.71
N ALA A 308 -14.04 12.98 -0.84
CA ALA A 308 -14.33 14.01 0.16
C ALA A 308 -13.19 14.17 1.16
N ALA A 309 -12.60 13.06 1.65
CA ALA A 309 -11.43 13.11 2.51
C ALA A 309 -10.24 13.80 1.83
N GLN A 310 -10.01 13.53 0.54
CA GLN A 310 -8.94 14.15 -0.22
C GLN A 310 -9.16 15.66 -0.43
N VAL A 311 -10.38 16.07 -0.79
CA VAL A 311 -10.76 17.48 -0.93
C VAL A 311 -10.58 18.22 0.39
N VAL A 312 -10.98 17.61 1.51
CA VAL A 312 -10.75 18.16 2.84
C VAL A 312 -9.26 18.36 3.09
N SER A 313 -8.43 17.35 2.80
CA SER A 313 -6.98 17.44 3.01
C SER A 313 -6.31 18.50 2.14
N TRP A 314 -6.80 18.75 0.92
CA TRP A 314 -6.27 19.81 0.06
C TRP A 314 -6.75 21.20 0.47
N THR A 315 -7.97 21.30 0.99
CA THR A 315 -8.56 22.59 1.42
C THR A 315 -8.01 23.04 2.76
N TRP A 316 -7.77 22.10 3.68
CA TRP A 316 -7.17 22.35 4.99
C TRP A 316 -6.01 21.37 5.22
N PRO A 317 -4.79 21.73 4.80
CA PRO A 317 -3.60 20.89 4.95
C PRO A 317 -3.13 20.93 6.42
N LEU A 318 -3.86 20.22 7.26
CA LEU A 318 -3.63 20.12 8.70
C LEU A 318 -2.66 18.99 9.08
N ALA A 319 -2.11 18.31 8.07
CA ALA A 319 -1.09 17.31 8.28
C ALA A 319 0.17 17.95 8.90
N PRO A 320 0.78 17.33 9.92
CA PRO A 320 2.07 17.80 10.44
C PRO A 320 3.09 17.80 9.31
N GLN A 321 3.86 18.90 9.19
CA GLN A 321 4.92 18.96 8.20
C GLN A 321 5.94 17.86 8.49
N PHE A 322 6.47 17.20 7.46
CA PHE A 322 7.46 16.13 7.61
C PHE A 322 8.66 16.49 8.52
N ALA A 323 9.00 17.78 8.60
CA ALA A 323 10.04 18.31 9.47
C ALA A 323 9.75 18.12 10.97
N ASP A 324 8.49 18.19 11.40
CA ASP A 324 8.09 18.04 12.80
C ASP A 324 8.14 16.57 13.28
N GLY A 325 7.93 15.63 12.35
CA GLY A 325 7.89 14.19 12.61
C GLY A 325 9.25 13.58 13.01
N LEU A 326 10.35 14.23 12.64
CA LEU A 326 11.72 13.79 12.97
C LEU A 326 11.99 13.72 14.47
N SER A 327 11.37 14.61 15.25
CA SER A 327 11.52 14.66 16.71
C SER A 327 10.82 13.50 17.44
N LEU A 328 9.91 12.80 16.76
CA LEU A 328 9.07 11.74 17.31
C LEU A 328 9.75 10.38 17.31
N PHE A 329 10.74 10.18 16.43
CA PHE A 329 11.50 8.95 16.31
C PHE A 329 12.48 8.77 17.48
N ARG A 330 12.69 7.51 17.91
CA ARG A 330 13.74 7.16 18.88
C ARG A 330 15.15 7.13 18.25
N TRP A 331 15.25 7.01 16.92
CA TRP A 331 16.48 6.72 16.19
C TRP A 331 16.76 7.83 15.16
N HIS A 332 18.02 8.29 15.03
CA HIS A 332 18.42 9.44 14.18
C HIS A 332 18.87 9.05 12.75
N TYR A 333 18.40 7.92 12.19
CA TYR A 333 18.86 7.50 10.86
C TYR A 333 18.25 8.40 9.77
N GLY A 334 19.11 9.00 8.94
CA GLY A 334 18.68 9.79 7.77
C GLY A 334 17.77 9.00 6.81
N HIS A 335 17.84 7.67 6.83
CA HIS A 335 17.06 6.79 5.96
C HIS A 335 15.65 6.44 6.46
N LEU A 336 15.34 6.65 7.75
CA LEU A 336 13.95 6.64 8.22
C LEU A 336 13.12 7.71 7.53
N ARG A 337 13.75 8.83 7.11
CA ARG A 337 13.11 9.89 6.32
C ARG A 337 12.64 9.38 4.96
N HIS A 338 13.38 8.47 4.35
CA HIS A 338 13.03 7.90 3.05
C HIS A 338 11.89 6.89 3.18
N PHE A 339 11.87 6.11 4.27
CA PHE A 339 10.77 5.18 4.55
C PHE A 339 9.47 5.89 4.98
N SER A 340 9.53 6.91 5.83
CA SER A 340 8.36 7.73 6.14
C SER A 340 7.89 8.52 4.92
N GLY A 341 8.82 9.07 4.13
CA GLY A 341 8.52 9.70 2.85
C GLY A 341 7.83 8.76 1.86
N LEU A 342 8.27 7.50 1.79
CA LEU A 342 7.62 6.42 1.01
C LEU A 342 6.18 6.21 1.45
N ALA A 343 5.97 5.97 2.73
CA ALA A 343 4.66 5.57 3.23
C ALA A 343 3.66 6.73 3.15
N ALA A 344 4.12 7.97 3.36
CA ALA A 344 3.32 9.16 3.15
C ALA A 344 3.00 9.42 1.68
N LEU A 345 3.97 9.29 0.76
CA LEU A 345 3.71 9.42 -0.68
C LEU A 345 2.69 8.37 -1.17
N ILE A 346 2.81 7.12 -0.70
CA ILE A 346 1.81 6.09 -1.01
C ILE A 346 0.48 6.45 -0.35
N GLY A 347 0.49 7.05 0.84
CA GLY A 347 -0.68 7.62 1.50
C GLY A 347 -1.40 8.67 0.66
N ASP A 348 -0.67 9.50 -0.07
CA ASP A 348 -1.22 10.54 -0.96
C ASP A 348 -1.68 9.98 -2.31
N LEU A 349 -0.92 9.03 -2.88
CA LEU A 349 -1.23 8.45 -4.19
C LEU A 349 -2.35 7.41 -4.13
N TRP A 350 -2.43 6.64 -3.05
CA TRP A 350 -3.36 5.53 -2.95
C TRP A 350 -4.83 5.95 -3.05
N PRO A 351 -5.33 7.00 -2.36
CA PRO A 351 -6.73 7.44 -2.47
C PRO A 351 -7.12 7.78 -3.92
N ALA A 352 -6.22 8.39 -4.69
CA ALA A 352 -6.45 8.69 -6.10
C ALA A 352 -6.57 7.40 -6.95
N LEU A 353 -5.63 6.46 -6.77
CA LEU A 353 -5.65 5.16 -7.47
C LEU A 353 -6.87 4.31 -7.10
N ALA A 354 -7.23 4.28 -5.82
CA ALA A 354 -8.41 3.62 -5.31
C ALA A 354 -9.69 4.24 -5.89
N SER A 355 -9.75 5.57 -6.00
CA SER A 355 -10.87 6.29 -6.59
C SER A 355 -11.05 6.00 -8.08
N LEU A 356 -9.96 5.96 -8.85
CA LEU A 356 -10.00 5.55 -10.26
C LEU A 356 -10.56 4.13 -10.43
N TRP A 357 -10.12 3.20 -9.58
CA TRP A 357 -10.63 1.84 -9.58
C TRP A 357 -12.12 1.78 -9.22
N LEU A 358 -12.53 2.47 -8.15
CA LEU A 358 -13.94 2.53 -7.72
C LEU A 358 -14.84 3.13 -8.81
N PHE A 359 -14.39 4.21 -9.45
CA PHE A 359 -15.09 4.83 -10.56
C PHE A 359 -15.31 3.83 -11.71
N TYR A 360 -14.28 3.05 -12.06
CA TYR A 360 -14.41 1.98 -13.05
C TYR A 360 -15.43 0.90 -12.62
N ILE A 361 -15.46 0.51 -11.35
CA ILE A 361 -16.47 -0.44 -10.82
C ILE A 361 -17.89 0.12 -10.92
N VAL A 362 -18.08 1.40 -10.59
CA VAL A 362 -19.37 2.08 -10.67
C VAL A 362 -19.92 2.11 -12.10
N LEU A 363 -19.05 2.29 -13.10
CA LEU A 363 -19.44 2.35 -14.51
C LEU A 363 -19.71 0.96 -15.11
N ARG A 364 -18.96 -0.07 -14.72
CA ARG A 364 -18.98 -1.38 -15.40
C ARG A 364 -20.28 -2.16 -15.24
N GLN A 365 -20.96 -2.10 -14.08
CA GLN A 365 -22.15 -2.93 -13.85
C GLN A 365 -23.37 -2.54 -14.70
N HIS A 366 -23.39 -1.33 -15.28
CA HIS A 366 -24.48 -0.94 -16.18
C HIS A 366 -24.50 -1.74 -17.50
N ARG A 367 -23.40 -2.45 -17.81
CA ARG A 367 -23.34 -3.36 -18.97
C ARG A 367 -23.82 -4.78 -18.67
N GLU A 368 -23.79 -5.27 -17.43
CA GLU A 368 -24.23 -6.64 -17.11
C GLU A 368 -25.75 -6.75 -16.96
N GLU A 369 -26.44 -5.68 -16.53
CA GLU A 369 -27.90 -5.63 -16.44
C GLU A 369 -28.60 -5.64 -17.82
N LYS A 370 -27.92 -5.21 -18.89
CA LYS A 370 -28.48 -5.17 -20.26
C LYS A 370 -28.46 -6.51 -21.03
N TRP A 371 -27.86 -7.56 -20.47
CA TRP A 371 -27.83 -8.89 -21.12
C TRP A 371 -28.81 -9.89 -20.48
N ILE A 372 -29.53 -9.48 -19.43
CA ILE A 372 -30.46 -10.33 -18.67
C ILE A 372 -31.92 -9.80 -18.78
N ALA A 373 -32.13 -8.71 -19.51
CA ALA A 373 -33.45 -8.28 -19.98
C ALA A 373 -33.56 -8.59 -21.47
#